data_AF-A0A560MAD2-F1
#
_entry.id   AF-A0A560MAD2-F1
#
_cell.length_a   1.000
_cell.length_b   1.000
_cell.length_c   1.000
_cell.angle_alpha   90.00
_cell.angle_beta   90.00
_cell.angle_gamma   90.00
#
_symmetry.space_group_name_H-M   'P 1'
#
loop_
_entity.id
_entity.type
_entity.pdbx_description
1 polymer ?
#
loop_
_entity_poly.entity_id
_entity_poly.type
_entity_poly.pdbx_seq_one_letter_code
_entity_poly.pdbx_strand_id
1 'polypeptide(L)'
;MSTNNRIVETEQARDMLVKFITGKKLPFTCSITDGKHRTSDQNALQRKWVLEISAQLGDQTPEEVRGYCKLHFGVPILRNENNVFKAEYDAVIMPLPYEHKLKLMMVPFDFGVTRIMTTRQKTAYLDAVHRHFSEQGVILTNPEDLKNRRAA
;
A
#
# COMPACT_ATOMS: atom_id res chain seq x y z
N MET A 1 6.38 19.87 -4.89
CA MET A 1 5.16 20.47 -4.30
C MET A 1 4.65 19.55 -3.21
N SER A 2 4.58 20.02 -1.98
CA SER A 2 4.19 19.20 -0.81
C SER A 2 2.67 19.23 -0.66
N THR A 3 1.99 18.15 -1.04
CA THR A 3 0.55 17.99 -0.82
C THR A 3 0.30 17.57 0.63
N ASN A 4 -0.37 18.42 1.41
CA ASN A 4 -0.76 18.11 2.78
C ASN A 4 -2.17 17.50 2.80
N ASN A 5 -2.26 16.18 2.82
CA ASN A 5 -3.53 15.47 2.99
C ASN A 5 -3.85 15.32 4.48
N ARG A 6 -5.01 15.82 4.92
CA ARG A 6 -5.56 15.63 6.27
C ARG A 6 -6.92 14.97 6.18
N ILE A 7 -7.17 13.98 7.03
CA ILE A 7 -8.49 13.39 7.20
C ILE A 7 -9.18 14.17 8.33
N VAL A 8 -10.37 14.70 8.08
CA VAL A 8 -11.14 15.49 9.04
C VAL A 8 -12.28 14.61 9.56
N GLU A 9 -12.09 14.00 10.73
CA GLU A 9 -13.08 13.09 11.34
C GLU A 9 -13.80 13.72 12.54
N THR A 10 -13.28 14.82 13.09
CA THR A 10 -13.83 15.50 14.27
C THR A 10 -14.06 16.98 14.00
N GLU A 11 -15.01 17.57 14.73
CA GLU A 11 -15.29 19.01 14.69
C GLU A 11 -14.03 19.85 14.99
N GLN A 12 -13.22 19.38 15.95
CA GLN A 12 -11.97 20.02 16.32
C GLN A 12 -10.93 19.98 15.17
N ALA A 13 -10.89 18.89 14.40
CA ALA A 13 -10.04 18.80 13.21
C ALA A 13 -10.50 19.75 12.10
N ARG A 14 -11.82 19.99 11.97
CA ARG A 14 -12.39 20.96 11.02
C ARG A 14 -11.95 22.37 11.37
N ASP A 15 -12.05 22.77 12.63
CA ASP A 15 -11.66 24.12 13.08
C ASP A 15 -10.16 24.37 12.87
N MET A 16 -9.32 23.36 13.11
CA MET A 16 -7.89 23.44 12.85
C MET A 16 -7.55 23.50 11.35
N LEU A 17 -8.35 22.87 10.49
CA LEU A 17 -8.19 23.00 9.04
C LEU A 17 -8.54 24.41 8.56
N VAL A 18 -9.63 24.99 9.06
CA VAL A 18 -10.04 26.37 8.72
C VAL A 18 -8.94 27.35 9.10
N LYS A 19 -8.42 27.27 10.33
CA LYS A 19 -7.28 28.11 10.77
C LYS A 19 -6.05 27.98 9.88
N PHE A 20 -5.74 26.76 9.43
CA PHE A 20 -4.60 26.51 8.54
C PHE A 20 -4.80 27.14 7.15
N ILE A 21 -6.01 27.08 6.60
CA ILE A 21 -6.36 27.71 5.31
C ILE A 21 -6.25 29.23 5.41
N THR A 22 -6.76 29.84 6.49
CA THR A 22 -6.70 31.29 6.71
C THR A 22 -5.25 31.81 6.79
N GLY A 23 -4.32 31.01 7.31
CA GLY A 23 -2.90 31.39 7.41
C GLY A 23 -2.08 31.26 6.11
N LYS A 24 -2.66 30.71 5.03
CA LYS A 24 -1.94 30.50 3.76
C LYS A 24 -1.88 31.78 2.93
N LYS A 25 -0.68 32.14 2.46
CA LYS A 25 -0.49 33.20 1.46
C LYS A 25 -1.05 32.76 0.10
N LEU A 26 -1.73 33.68 -0.58
CA LEU A 26 -2.32 33.47 -1.91
C LEU A 26 -1.26 33.57 -3.02
N PRO A 27 -1.41 32.84 -4.14
CA PRO A 27 -2.42 31.80 -4.40
C PRO A 27 -1.98 30.42 -3.84
N PHE A 28 -2.95 29.62 -3.38
CA PHE A 28 -2.71 28.23 -3.02
C PHE A 28 -3.80 27.33 -3.62
N THR A 29 -3.45 26.06 -3.87
CA THR A 29 -4.37 25.04 -4.37
C THR A 29 -4.79 24.13 -3.21
N CYS A 30 -6.09 23.88 -3.05
CA CYS A 30 -6.64 22.87 -2.13
C CYS A 30 -7.52 21.87 -2.89
N SER A 31 -7.55 20.62 -2.41
CA SER A 31 -8.45 19.58 -2.90
C SER A 31 -9.17 18.98 -1.69
N ILE A 32 -10.50 18.95 -1.75
CA ILE A 32 -11.38 18.36 -0.74
C ILE A 32 -12.08 17.19 -1.42
N THR A 33 -12.09 16.03 -0.78
CA THR A 33 -12.72 14.81 -1.31
C THR A 33 -13.54 14.18 -0.20
N ASP A 34 -14.75 13.74 -0.54
CA ASP A 34 -15.66 13.13 0.42
C ASP A 34 -15.18 11.73 0.81
N GLY A 35 -15.18 11.46 2.12
CA GLY A 35 -14.85 10.16 2.70
C GLY A 35 -13.39 9.98 3.11
N LYS A 36 -13.15 8.96 3.95
CA LYS A 36 -11.82 8.56 4.39
C LYS A 36 -11.08 7.94 3.22
N HIS A 37 -9.86 8.38 2.92
CA HIS A 37 -8.95 7.63 2.07
C HIS A 37 -8.53 6.34 2.79
N ARG A 38 -9.41 5.31 2.79
CA ARG A 38 -9.13 3.96 3.32
C ARG A 38 -7.85 3.36 2.72
N THR A 39 -7.50 3.79 1.51
CA THR A 39 -6.28 3.45 0.79
C THR A 39 -5.00 3.91 1.51
N SER A 40 -5.03 5.01 2.28
CA SER A 40 -3.85 5.51 3.00
C SER A 40 -3.44 4.57 4.15
N ASP A 41 -4.42 4.07 4.89
CA ASP A 41 -4.20 3.19 6.04
C ASP A 41 -3.74 1.80 5.60
N GLN A 42 -4.33 1.28 4.51
CA GLN A 42 -3.88 0.03 3.89
C GLN A 42 -2.43 0.12 3.37
N ASN A 43 -2.04 1.28 2.82
CA ASN A 43 -0.67 1.50 2.36
C ASN A 43 0.32 1.64 3.52
N ALA A 44 -0.08 2.31 4.61
CA ALA A 44 0.71 2.41 5.83
C ALA A 44 0.91 1.03 6.48
N LEU A 45 -0.15 0.22 6.56
CA LEU A 45 -0.13 -1.15 7.06
C LEU A 45 0.82 -2.03 6.23
N GLN A 46 0.71 -1.99 4.90
CA GLN A 46 1.61 -2.73 4.02
C GLN A 46 3.08 -2.38 4.31
N ARG A 47 3.40 -1.08 4.38
CA ARG A 47 4.77 -0.62 4.66
C ARG A 47 5.27 -1.13 6.02
N LYS A 48 4.39 -1.13 7.03
CA LYS A 48 4.72 -1.63 8.36
C LYS A 48 5.04 -3.13 8.33
N TRP A 49 4.17 -3.94 7.73
CA TRP A 49 4.39 -5.38 7.62
C TRP A 49 5.67 -5.72 6.87
N VAL A 50 5.96 -5.02 5.77
CA VAL A 50 7.20 -5.23 5.02
C VAL A 50 8.43 -5.02 5.91
N LEU A 51 8.43 -4.00 6.78
CA LEU A 51 9.51 -3.77 7.74
C LEU A 51 9.56 -4.86 8.82
N GLU A 52 8.40 -5.26 9.36
CA GLU A 52 8.30 -6.31 10.39
C GLU A 52 8.77 -7.67 9.87
N ILE A 53 8.44 -8.02 8.63
CA ILE A 53 8.86 -9.26 7.96
C ILE A 53 10.37 -9.25 7.75
N SER A 54 10.90 -8.18 7.13
CA SER A 54 12.34 -8.05 6.88
C SER A 54 13.15 -8.11 8.18
N ALA A 55 12.67 -7.46 9.26
CA ALA A 55 13.33 -7.49 10.55
C ALA A 55 13.31 -8.86 11.23
N GLN A 56 12.25 -9.66 11.06
CA GLN A 56 12.12 -10.97 11.68
C GLN A 56 12.82 -12.08 10.91
N LEU A 57 12.74 -12.08 9.58
CA LEU A 57 13.43 -13.06 8.75
C LEU A 57 14.94 -12.80 8.71
N GLY A 58 15.35 -11.53 8.69
CA GLY A 58 16.75 -11.09 8.78
C GLY A 58 17.62 -11.42 7.55
N ASP A 59 17.08 -12.14 6.58
CA ASP A 59 17.76 -12.60 5.36
C ASP A 59 17.43 -11.73 4.12
N GLN A 60 16.36 -10.96 4.18
CA GLN A 60 15.83 -10.17 3.07
C GLN A 60 15.63 -8.71 3.46
N THR A 61 15.93 -7.81 2.53
CA THR A 61 15.68 -6.38 2.67
C THR A 61 14.19 -6.04 2.55
N PRO A 62 13.73 -4.89 3.10
CA PRO A 62 12.33 -4.48 2.97
C PRO A 62 11.88 -4.36 1.51
N GLU A 63 12.76 -3.96 0.60
CA GLU A 63 12.40 -3.84 -0.82
C GLU A 63 12.26 -5.21 -1.48
N GLU A 64 13.09 -6.20 -1.12
CA GLU A 64 12.96 -7.58 -1.60
C GLU A 64 11.66 -8.21 -1.11
N VAL A 65 11.33 -8.05 0.17
CA VAL A 65 10.04 -8.50 0.74
C VAL A 65 8.88 -7.83 0.01
N ARG A 66 8.96 -6.52 -0.25
CA ARG A 66 7.93 -5.79 -0.99
C ARG A 66 7.78 -6.32 -2.42
N GLY A 67 8.89 -6.54 -3.12
CA GLY A 67 8.93 -7.09 -4.46
C GLY A 67 8.33 -8.49 -4.53
N TYR A 68 8.71 -9.35 -3.58
CA TYR A 68 8.19 -10.69 -3.39
C TYR A 68 6.68 -10.66 -3.20
N CYS A 69 6.18 -9.85 -2.25
CA CYS A 69 4.75 -9.75 -1.98
C CYS A 69 3.96 -9.31 -3.21
N LYS A 70 4.46 -8.31 -3.96
CA LYS A 70 3.82 -7.87 -5.21
C LYS A 70 3.75 -8.99 -6.25
N LEU A 71 4.84 -9.72 -6.44
CA LEU A 71 4.93 -10.78 -7.45
C LEU A 71 4.04 -11.98 -7.11
N HIS A 72 4.05 -12.43 -5.85
CA HIS A 72 3.39 -13.68 -5.45
C HIS A 72 1.93 -13.50 -5.03
N PHE A 73 1.54 -12.32 -4.53
CA PHE A 73 0.15 -12.08 -4.11
C PHE A 73 -0.54 -11.06 -4.99
N GLY A 74 0.15 -9.97 -5.34
CA GLY A 74 -0.49 -8.88 -6.07
C GLY A 74 -0.77 -9.19 -7.53
N VAL A 75 0.20 -9.78 -8.23
CA VAL A 75 0.07 -10.17 -9.64
C VAL A 75 -1.05 -11.20 -9.83
N PRO A 76 -1.15 -12.30 -9.07
CA PRO A 76 -2.25 -13.26 -9.24
C PRO A 76 -3.64 -12.65 -9.08
N ILE A 77 -3.83 -11.75 -8.10
CA ILE A 77 -5.11 -11.04 -7.90
C ILE A 77 -5.48 -10.25 -9.16
N LEU A 78 -4.54 -9.47 -9.71
CA LEU A 78 -4.80 -8.69 -10.92
C LEU A 78 -4.98 -9.57 -12.16
N ARG A 79 -4.20 -10.63 -12.31
CA ARG A 79 -4.34 -11.58 -13.43
C ARG A 79 -5.68 -12.30 -13.42
N ASN A 80 -6.30 -12.47 -12.25
CA ASN A 80 -7.62 -13.10 -12.12
C ASN A 80 -8.78 -12.13 -12.40
N GLU A 81 -8.64 -10.86 -12.01
CA GLU A 81 -9.75 -9.90 -12.03
C GLU A 81 -9.66 -8.82 -13.11
N ASN A 82 -8.52 -8.71 -13.81
CA ASN A 82 -8.31 -7.74 -14.88
C ASN A 82 -7.74 -8.41 -16.13
N ASN A 83 -8.61 -8.64 -17.12
CA ASN A 83 -8.27 -9.31 -18.37
C ASN A 83 -7.22 -8.56 -19.21
N VAL A 84 -7.23 -7.22 -19.19
CA VAL A 84 -6.26 -6.40 -19.91
C VAL A 84 -4.89 -6.53 -19.27
N PHE A 85 -4.82 -6.42 -17.94
CA PHE A 85 -3.58 -6.64 -17.20
C PHE A 85 -3.05 -8.04 -17.42
N LYS A 86 -3.92 -9.06 -17.40
CA LYS A 86 -3.56 -10.45 -17.65
C LYS A 86 -2.90 -10.62 -19.02
N ALA A 87 -3.51 -10.10 -20.09
CA ALA A 87 -3.00 -10.25 -21.43
C ALA A 87 -1.59 -9.65 -21.59
N GLU A 88 -1.41 -8.40 -21.14
CA GLU A 88 -0.12 -7.70 -21.22
C GLU A 88 0.94 -8.36 -20.32
N TYR A 89 0.57 -8.73 -19.09
CA TYR A 89 1.48 -9.41 -18.18
C TYR A 89 1.92 -10.77 -18.73
N ASP A 90 0.99 -11.55 -19.28
CA ASP A 90 1.26 -12.89 -19.81
C ASP A 90 2.12 -12.83 -21.09
N ALA A 91 1.96 -11.78 -21.91
CA ALA A 91 2.77 -11.58 -23.11
C ALA A 91 4.20 -11.09 -22.80
N VAL A 92 4.35 -10.14 -21.87
CA VAL A 92 5.62 -9.41 -21.68
C VAL A 92 6.41 -9.87 -20.45
N ILE A 93 5.73 -10.07 -19.31
CA ILE A 93 6.39 -10.26 -18.01
C ILE A 93 6.50 -11.74 -17.65
N MET A 94 5.46 -12.52 -17.93
CA MET A 94 5.39 -13.94 -17.59
C MET A 94 6.52 -14.79 -18.21
N PRO A 95 6.99 -14.55 -19.45
CA PRO A 95 8.09 -15.32 -20.03
C PRO A 95 9.46 -15.03 -19.42
N LEU A 96 9.61 -13.92 -18.69
CA LEU A 96 10.90 -13.52 -18.14
C LEU A 96 11.38 -14.51 -17.05
N PRO A 97 12.70 -14.60 -16.79
CA PRO A 97 13.22 -15.31 -15.62
C PRO A 97 12.69 -14.74 -14.31
N TYR A 98 12.60 -15.58 -13.26
CA TYR A 98 12.08 -15.18 -11.94
C TYR A 98 12.80 -13.95 -11.38
N GLU A 99 14.12 -13.91 -11.46
CA GLU A 99 14.92 -12.79 -10.97
C GLU A 99 14.57 -11.47 -11.67
N HIS A 100 14.29 -11.51 -12.97
CA HIS A 100 13.88 -10.33 -13.72
C HIS A 100 12.48 -9.86 -13.30
N LYS A 101 11.55 -10.79 -13.06
CA LYS A 101 10.22 -10.45 -12.52
C LYS A 101 10.34 -9.78 -11.17
N LEU A 102 11.20 -10.30 -10.28
CA LEU A 102 11.40 -9.74 -8.95
C LEU A 102 12.01 -8.33 -9.03
N LYS A 103 13.06 -8.14 -9.85
CA LYS A 103 13.68 -6.82 -10.09
C LYS A 103 12.67 -5.78 -10.61
N LEU A 104 11.74 -6.17 -11.48
CA LEU A 104 10.69 -5.28 -11.98
C LEU A 104 9.72 -4.81 -10.88
N MET A 105 9.50 -5.64 -9.85
CA MET A 105 8.62 -5.26 -8.73
C MET A 105 9.26 -4.29 -7.75
N MET A 106 10.59 -4.16 -7.79
CA MET A 106 11.43 -3.36 -6.90
C MET A 106 11.84 -2.02 -7.51
N VAL A 107 12.25 -1.06 -6.68
CA VAL A 107 12.94 0.16 -7.12
C VAL A 107 14.24 -0.23 -7.86
N PRO A 108 14.55 0.35 -9.04
CA PRO A 108 14.01 1.58 -9.62
C PRO A 108 12.78 1.42 -10.53
N PHE A 109 12.41 0.21 -10.94
CA PHE A 109 11.28 0.01 -11.87
C PHE A 109 9.91 0.22 -11.21
N ASP A 110 9.76 -0.24 -9.96
CA ASP A 110 8.56 -0.13 -9.12
C ASP A 110 7.25 -0.44 -9.88
N PHE A 111 7.16 -1.63 -10.49
CA PHE A 111 5.98 -2.00 -11.28
C PHE A 111 4.69 -1.82 -10.47
N GLY A 112 3.73 -1.13 -11.08
CA GLY A 112 2.57 -0.50 -10.42
C GLY A 112 1.45 -1.44 -9.96
N VAL A 113 1.76 -2.66 -9.52
CA VAL A 113 0.80 -3.71 -9.13
C VAL A 113 -0.22 -3.18 -8.13
N THR A 114 0.23 -2.66 -6.98
CA THR A 114 -0.67 -2.21 -5.92
C THR A 114 -1.33 -0.86 -6.22
N ARG A 115 -0.87 -0.12 -7.23
CA ARG A 115 -1.39 1.22 -7.57
C ARG A 115 -2.70 1.14 -8.34
N ILE A 116 -2.87 0.10 -9.15
CA ILE A 116 -4.06 -0.13 -9.98
C ILE A 116 -5.10 -1.03 -9.30
N MET A 117 -4.84 -1.46 -8.06
CA MET A 117 -5.78 -2.27 -7.29
C MET A 117 -6.95 -1.43 -6.77
N THR A 118 -8.14 -2.00 -6.82
CA THR A 118 -9.30 -1.53 -6.06
C THR A 118 -9.09 -1.77 -4.56
N THR A 119 -9.86 -1.08 -3.70
CA THR A 119 -9.82 -1.29 -2.24
C THR A 119 -10.09 -2.75 -1.86
N ARG A 120 -11.01 -3.44 -2.56
CA ARG A 120 -11.30 -4.87 -2.33
C ARG A 120 -10.09 -5.74 -2.63
N GLN A 121 -9.47 -5.54 -3.80
CA GLN A 121 -8.25 -6.25 -4.20
C GLN A 121 -7.10 -5.97 -3.23
N LYS A 122 -6.98 -4.73 -2.76
CA LYS A 122 -5.96 -4.34 -1.78
C LYS A 122 -6.15 -5.03 -0.43
N THR A 123 -7.39 -5.18 0.04
CA THR A 123 -7.68 -5.97 1.24
C THR A 123 -7.29 -7.43 1.04
N ALA A 124 -7.71 -8.06 -0.05
CA ALA A 124 -7.36 -9.46 -0.35
C ALA A 124 -5.84 -9.68 -0.46
N TYR A 125 -5.12 -8.70 -1.02
CA TYR A 125 -3.67 -8.69 -1.08
C TYR A 125 -3.04 -8.67 0.33
N LEU A 126 -3.52 -7.80 1.22
CA LEU A 126 -3.05 -7.71 2.59
C LEU A 126 -3.35 -9.00 3.36
N ASP A 127 -4.55 -9.56 3.22
CA ASP A 127 -4.92 -10.81 3.88
C ASP A 127 -4.03 -11.98 3.43
N ALA A 128 -3.70 -12.05 2.13
CA ALA A 128 -2.80 -13.05 1.58
C ALA A 128 -1.37 -12.92 2.12
N VAL A 129 -0.84 -11.70 2.18
CA VAL A 129 0.48 -11.41 2.79
C VAL A 129 0.46 -11.82 4.25
N HIS A 130 -0.54 -11.38 5.02
CA HIS A 130 -0.62 -11.67 6.45
C HIS A 130 -0.64 -13.17 6.69
N ARG A 131 -1.55 -13.90 6.04
CA ARG A 131 -1.65 -15.36 6.17
C ARG A 131 -0.32 -16.06 5.85
N HIS A 132 0.29 -15.72 4.72
CA HIS A 132 1.52 -16.40 4.27
C HIS A 132 2.69 -16.26 5.25
N PHE A 133 2.89 -15.08 5.82
CA PHE A 133 3.98 -14.84 6.77
C PHE A 133 3.61 -15.30 8.18
N SER A 134 2.36 -15.19 8.59
CA SER A 134 1.90 -15.75 9.88
C SER A 134 2.01 -17.27 9.92
N GLU A 135 1.75 -17.97 8.81
CA GLU A 135 1.98 -19.42 8.68
C GLU A 135 3.45 -19.81 8.83
N GLN A 136 4.38 -18.88 8.58
CA GLN A 136 5.83 -19.05 8.80
C GLN A 136 6.27 -18.62 10.20
N GLY A 137 5.33 -18.24 11.08
CA GLY A 137 5.62 -17.78 12.44
C GLY A 137 6.02 -16.32 12.56
N VAL A 138 5.92 -15.53 11.48
CA VAL A 138 6.19 -14.08 11.54
C VAL A 138 5.01 -13.37 12.20
N ILE A 139 5.31 -12.58 13.22
CA ILE A 139 4.33 -11.80 13.96
C ILE A 139 4.11 -10.48 13.23
N LEU A 140 2.90 -10.27 12.74
CA LEU A 140 2.51 -9.06 12.02
C LEU A 140 1.53 -8.23 12.85
N THR A 141 1.64 -6.90 12.76
CA THR A 141 0.69 -6.01 13.44
C THR A 141 -0.75 -6.25 12.97
N ASN A 142 -1.69 -6.38 13.91
CA ASN A 142 -3.10 -6.51 13.59
C ASN A 142 -3.64 -5.19 12.98
N PRO A 143 -4.38 -5.23 11.86
CA PRO A 143 -5.02 -4.05 11.28
C PRO A 143 -5.87 -3.22 12.26
N GLU A 144 -6.51 -3.86 13.25
CA GLU A 144 -7.33 -3.18 14.25
C GLU A 144 -6.50 -2.35 15.25
N ASP A 145 -5.26 -2.74 15.52
CA ASP A 145 -4.36 -2.00 16.42
C ASP A 145 -3.98 -0.63 15.88
N LEU A 146 -4.03 -0.45 14.55
CA LEU A 146 -3.80 0.85 13.90
C LEU A 146 -4.97 1.82 14.04
N LYS A 147 -6.20 1.31 14.21
CA LYS A 147 -7.36 2.17 14.46
C LYS A 147 -7.30 2.73 15.88
N ASN A 148 -6.93 1.89 16.84
CA ASN A 148 -6.88 2.26 18.26
C ASN A 148 -5.78 3.30 18.56
N ARG A 149 -4.62 3.22 17.90
CA ARG A 149 -3.51 4.19 18.08
C ARG A 149 -3.77 5.61 17.56
N ARG A 150 -4.82 5.82 16.75
CA ARG A 150 -5.22 7.16 16.29
C ARG A 150 -6.33 7.78 17.13
N ALA A 151 -6.99 6.96 17.96
CA ALA A 151 -8.04 7.39 18.88
C ALA A 151 -7.48 7.77 20.28
N ALA A 152 -6.21 7.46 20.54
CA ALA A 152 -5.44 7.88 21.72
C ALA A 152 -4.48 9.03 21.34
#